data_AF-A0A8E2JRA7-F1
#
_entry.id   AF-A0A8E2JRA7-F1
#
_cell.length_a   1.000
_cell.length_b   1.000
_cell.length_c   1.000
_cell.angle_alpha   90.00
_cell.angle_beta   90.00
_cell.angle_gamma   90.00
#
_symmetry.space_group_name_H-M   'P 1'
#
loop_
_entity.id
_entity.type
_entity.pdbx_description
1 polymer ?
#
loop_
_entity_poly.entity_id
_entity_poly.type
_entity_poly.pdbx_seq_one_letter_code
_entity_poly.pdbx_strand_id
1 'polypeptide(L)' 'CYYAEGQQADPSIIPCFEGSTVSSCCKIGSTCLANNACFDATTGDTYLYGCTDSTYKDSKCPAKCGFD' A
#
# COMPACT_ATOMS: atom_id res chain seq x y z
N CYS A 1 -5.95 -4.71 3.92
CA CYS A 1 -4.53 -4.44 3.70
C CYS A 1 -3.80 -4.31 5.02
N TYR A 2 -2.49 -4.38 5.01
CA TYR A 2 -1.62 -4.25 6.18
C TYR A 2 -0.62 -3.12 5.95
N TYR A 3 -0.37 -2.32 6.98
CA TYR A 3 0.59 -1.22 6.95
C TYR A 3 1.91 -1.55 7.68
N ALA A 4 1.94 -2.67 8.40
CA ALA A 4 3.11 -3.33 8.99
C ALA A 4 2.75 -4.81 9.29
N GLU A 5 3.71 -5.61 9.79
CA GLU A 5 3.47 -7.03 10.13
C GLU A 5 2.30 -7.18 11.13
N GLY A 6 1.26 -7.90 10.71
CA GLY A 6 0.02 -8.11 11.48
C GLY A 6 -0.86 -6.88 11.68
N GLN A 7 -0.43 -5.68 11.26
CA GLN A 7 -1.16 -4.44 11.50
C GLN A 7 -2.14 -4.13 10.36
N GLN A 8 -3.41 -4.43 10.58
CA GLN A 8 -4.47 -4.21 9.59
C GLN A 8 -4.75 -2.71 9.40
N ALA A 9 -4.80 -2.29 8.14
CA ALA A 9 -5.15 -0.94 7.74
C ALA A 9 -6.66 -0.68 7.83
N ASP A 10 -7.01 0.60 7.85
CA ASP A 10 -8.39 1.07 7.75
C ASP A 10 -9.10 0.50 6.50
N PRO A 11 -10.43 0.22 6.56
CA PRO A 11 -11.17 -0.33 5.42
C PRO A 11 -11.14 0.53 4.14
N SER A 12 -10.86 1.84 4.25
CA SER A 12 -10.66 2.72 3.09
C SER A 12 -9.36 2.45 2.33
N ILE A 13 -8.47 1.61 2.86
CA ILE A 13 -7.22 1.20 2.24
C ILE A 13 -7.43 -0.11 1.49
N ILE A 14 -7.52 0.01 0.16
CA ILE A 14 -7.90 -1.07 -0.74
C ILE A 14 -6.70 -1.52 -1.59
N PRO A 15 -6.65 -2.80 -1.99
CA PRO A 15 -5.60 -3.30 -2.85
C PRO A 15 -5.66 -2.68 -4.25
N CYS A 16 -4.50 -2.32 -4.78
CA CYS A 16 -4.30 -2.09 -6.20
C CYS A 16 -4.34 -3.44 -6.90
N PHE A 17 -5.34 -3.72 -7.72
CA PHE A 17 -5.42 -5.00 -8.44
C PHE A 17 -4.35 -5.06 -9.54
N GLU A 18 -3.16 -5.52 -9.21
CA GLU A 18 -2.02 -5.66 -10.14
C GLU A 18 -1.93 -7.05 -10.77
N GLY A 19 -3.00 -7.85 -10.73
CA GLY A 19 -3.01 -9.23 -11.25
C GLY A 19 -2.09 -10.19 -10.49
N SER A 20 -1.75 -9.88 -9.24
CA SER A 20 -0.85 -10.66 -8.39
C SER A 20 -1.44 -10.90 -7.01
N THR A 21 -1.07 -12.02 -6.38
CA THR A 21 -1.53 -12.43 -5.05
C THR A 21 -1.17 -11.40 -3.97
N VAL A 22 0.01 -10.80 -4.07
CA VAL A 22 0.40 -9.66 -3.24
C VAL A 22 0.36 -8.40 -4.09
N SER A 23 -0.28 -7.37 -3.57
CA SER A 23 -0.35 -6.06 -4.21
C SER A 23 -0.24 -4.95 -3.18
N SER A 24 0.25 -3.80 -3.65
CA SER A 24 0.22 -2.57 -2.86
C SER A 24 -1.21 -2.14 -2.58
N CYS A 25 -1.38 -1.35 -1.54
CA CYS A 25 -2.68 -0.82 -1.17
C CYS A 25 -2.66 0.69 -1.07
N CYS A 26 -3.72 1.30 -1.56
CA CYS A 26 -3.92 2.74 -1.58
C CYS A 26 -5.25 3.11 -0.94
N LYS A 27 -5.38 4.36 -0.54
CA LYS A 27 -6.67 4.91 -0.14
C LYS A 27 -7.63 4.90 -1.33
N ILE A 28 -8.90 4.59 -1.07
CA ILE A 28 -9.95 4.66 -2.08
C ILE A 28 -9.96 6.03 -2.78
N GLY A 29 -10.01 6.02 -4.11
CA GLY A 29 -9.93 7.24 -4.93
C GLY A 29 -8.50 7.67 -5.31
N SER A 30 -7.46 7.11 -4.69
CA SER A 30 -6.07 7.32 -5.15
C SER A 30 -5.77 6.47 -6.40
N THR A 31 -4.82 6.96 -7.20
CA THR A 31 -4.29 6.24 -8.36
C THR A 31 -3.15 5.32 -7.92
N CYS A 32 -3.22 4.05 -8.30
CA CYS A 32 -2.13 3.11 -8.11
C CYS A 32 -1.01 3.41 -9.11
N LEU A 33 0.22 3.55 -8.60
CA LEU A 33 1.42 3.78 -9.39
C LEU A 33 2.35 2.56 -9.29
N ALA A 34 3.31 2.48 -10.21
CA ALA A 34 4.41 1.52 -10.12
C ALA A 34 5.24 1.72 -8.83
N ASN A 35 6.05 0.71 -8.48
CA ASN A 35 6.93 0.73 -7.30
C ASN A 35 6.18 0.93 -5.97
N ASN A 36 4.99 0.34 -5.86
CA ASN A 36 4.21 0.30 -4.63
C ASN A 36 3.70 1.67 -4.13
N ALA A 37 3.59 2.65 -5.03
CA ALA A 37 3.19 4.01 -4.70
C ALA A 37 1.73 4.31 -5.06
N CYS A 38 1.21 5.32 -4.39
CA CYS A 38 -0.15 5.81 -4.53
C CYS A 38 -0.10 7.32 -4.81
N PHE A 39 -0.97 7.80 -5.70
CA PHE A 39 -1.13 9.23 -5.95
C PHE A 39 -2.52 9.70 -5.55
N ASP A 40 -2.60 10.67 -4.65
CA ASP A 40 -3.84 11.36 -4.31
C ASP A 40 -3.98 12.62 -5.17
N ALA A 41 -4.86 12.57 -6.17
CA ALA A 41 -5.11 13.70 -7.05
C ALA A 41 -5.75 14.91 -6.33
N THR A 42 -6.35 14.69 -5.15
CA THR A 42 -6.98 15.75 -4.36
C THR A 42 -5.95 16.63 -3.67
N THR A 43 -4.91 16.02 -3.09
CA THR A 43 -3.85 16.74 -2.39
C THR A 43 -2.63 17.01 -3.28
N GLY A 44 -2.44 16.21 -4.34
CA GLY A 44 -1.26 16.22 -5.19
C GLY A 44 -0.10 15.39 -4.64
N ASP A 45 -0.32 14.61 -3.57
CA ASP A 45 0.74 13.85 -2.92
C ASP A 45 0.95 12.47 -3.55
N THR A 46 2.23 12.09 -3.66
CA THR A 46 2.63 10.70 -3.87
C THR A 46 3.06 10.09 -2.55
N TYR A 47 2.50 8.94 -2.19
CA TYR A 47 2.73 8.30 -0.91
C TYR A 47 2.86 6.78 -1.02
N LEU A 48 3.43 6.17 0.02
CA LEU A 48 3.49 4.74 0.23
C LEU A 48 2.60 4.39 1.42
N TYR A 49 1.81 3.31 1.36
CA TYR A 49 0.90 2.95 2.45
C TYR A 49 1.10 1.54 3.00
N GLY A 50 0.87 0.51 2.18
CA GLY A 50 0.92 -0.87 2.65
C GLY A 50 0.65 -1.87 1.52
N CYS A 51 0.39 -3.13 1.88
CA CYS A 51 0.17 -4.22 0.94
C CYS A 51 -0.89 -5.21 1.44
N THR A 52 -1.20 -6.24 0.65
CA THR A 52 -2.11 -7.31 1.03
C THR A 52 -1.47 -8.41 1.87
N ASP A 53 -0.14 -8.47 1.94
CA ASP A 53 0.59 -9.45 2.74
C ASP A 53 0.55 -9.09 4.23
N SER A 54 0.02 -10.00 5.05
CA SER A 54 -0.08 -9.84 6.51
C SER A 54 1.26 -9.94 7.22
N THR A 55 2.25 -10.59 6.61
CA THR A 55 3.60 -10.70 7.18
C THR A 55 4.45 -9.48 6.88
N TYR A 56 4.03 -8.65 5.91
CA TYR A 56 4.75 -7.46 5.44
C TYR A 56 6.19 -7.76 4.97
N LYS A 57 6.45 -9.00 4.52
CA LYS A 57 7.78 -9.48 4.10
C LYS A 57 7.92 -9.55 2.59
N ASP A 58 6.80 -9.45 1.85
CA ASP A 58 6.85 -9.40 0.39
C ASP A 58 7.49 -8.10 -0.12
N SER A 59 8.30 -8.19 -1.17
CA SER A 59 8.92 -7.04 -1.86
C SER A 59 7.92 -6.00 -2.41
N LYS A 60 6.65 -6.39 -2.57
CA LYS A 60 5.55 -5.50 -2.95
C LYS A 60 4.98 -4.69 -1.79
N CYS A 61 5.39 -5.00 -0.56
CA CYS A 61 5.11 -4.15 0.58
C CYS A 61 6.07 -2.95 0.56
N PRO A 62 5.55 -1.72 0.64
CA PRO A 62 6.41 -0.55 0.61
C PRO A 62 7.32 -0.50 1.85
N ALA A 63 8.61 -0.31 1.61
CA ALA A 63 9.59 -0.08 2.67
C ALA A 63 9.31 1.28 3.32
N LYS A 64 9.17 1.28 4.64
CA LYS A 64 8.94 2.50 5.44
C LYS A 64 10.22 2.84 6.18
N CYS A 65 10.89 3.91 5.76
CA CYS A 65 12.09 4.40 6.45
C CYS A 65 11.76 4.73 7.91
N GLY A 66 12.56 4.24 8.85
CA GLY A 66 12.43 4.56 10.28
C GLY A 66 11.46 3.67 11.07
N PHE A 67 10.99 2.58 10.49
CA PHE A 67 10.24 1.50 11.16
C PHE A 67 11.03 0.18 11.10
N ASP A 68 12.30 0.23 11.50
CA ASP A 68 13.14 -0.96 11.75
C ASP A 68 12.77 -1.63 13.08
#